data_AF-A3ISI2-F1
#
_entry.id   AF-A3ISI2-F1
#
_cell.length_a   1.000
_cell.length_b   1.000
_cell.length_c   1.000
_cell.angle_alpha   90.00
_cell.angle_beta   90.00
_cell.angle_gamma   90.00
#
_symmetry.space_group_name_H-M   'P 1'
#
loop_
_entity.id
_entity.type
_entity.pdbx_description
1 polymer ?
#
loop_
_entity_poly.entity_id
_entity_poly.type
_entity_poly.pdbx_seq_one_letter_code
_entity_poly.pdbx_strand_id
1 'polypeptide(L)'
;MSDFEHNQGLWPTDSSNMDNQFERFELLSAYMDGELTAQERKQVQQWLDNDPEFHQLYKQLLRVQRETTTIPIPESSVSVDDLSQGVFDTIDRQDRRKRGLIASGIGIAAVIVGSIAHVSLQDGLFPRYARTNGESEALTIALNRPVVEIPPNLR
;
A
#
# COMPACT_ATOMS: atom_id res chain seq x y z
N MET A 1 -10.69 32.56 -28.79
CA MET A 1 -9.37 32.15 -29.32
C MET A 1 -8.33 33.04 -28.69
N SER A 2 -7.25 32.42 -28.23
CA SER A 2 -5.94 33.05 -27.98
C SER A 2 -5.87 33.97 -26.78
N ASP A 3 -5.22 33.47 -25.72
CA ASP A 3 -4.18 34.18 -24.94
C ASP A 3 -4.16 33.64 -23.50
N PHE A 4 -3.91 32.33 -23.38
CA PHE A 4 -3.27 31.76 -22.21
C PHE A 4 -1.84 31.42 -22.63
N GLU A 5 -1.00 32.45 -22.68
CA GLU A 5 0.44 32.25 -22.69
C GLU A 5 0.81 31.43 -21.47
N HIS A 6 1.16 30.17 -21.72
CA HIS A 6 1.86 29.31 -20.79
C HIS A 6 3.25 29.94 -20.56
N ASN A 7 3.33 30.92 -19.67
CA ASN A 7 4.58 31.34 -19.07
C ASN A 7 5.01 30.22 -18.11
N GLN A 8 5.53 29.14 -18.69
CA GLN A 8 6.30 28.14 -17.96
C GLN A 8 7.54 28.88 -17.45
N GLY A 9 7.45 29.30 -16.19
CA GLY A 9 8.60 29.80 -15.46
C GLY A 9 9.76 28.85 -15.68
N LEU A 10 10.78 29.36 -16.35
CA LEU A 10 12.08 28.75 -16.52
C LEU A 10 12.73 28.75 -15.13
N TRP A 11 12.56 27.68 -14.34
CA TRP A 11 13.35 27.50 -13.12
C TRP A 11 14.77 27.17 -13.59
N PRO A 12 15.77 28.01 -13.30
CA PRO A 12 17.13 27.78 -13.76
C PRO A 12 17.65 26.47 -13.16
N THR A 13 18.40 25.74 -13.96
CA THR A 13 19.15 24.53 -13.64
C THR A 13 20.09 24.74 -12.43
N ASP A 14 19.58 24.51 -11.22
CA ASP A 14 20.37 24.39 -9.98
C ASP A 14 20.33 22.96 -9.40
N SER A 15 19.59 22.06 -10.05
CA SER A 15 19.51 20.64 -9.70
C SER A 15 20.89 19.97 -9.69
N SER A 16 21.73 20.25 -10.68
CA SER A 16 23.08 19.65 -10.77
C SER A 16 24.02 20.02 -9.60
N ASN A 17 23.82 21.19 -8.99
CA ASN A 17 24.64 21.62 -7.85
C ASN A 17 24.13 20.99 -6.55
N MET A 18 22.80 20.90 -6.40
CA MET A 18 22.16 20.17 -5.31
C MET A 18 22.55 18.69 -5.30
N ASP A 19 22.56 18.04 -6.47
CA ASP A 19 22.95 16.62 -6.61
C ASP A 19 24.40 16.40 -6.18
N ASN A 20 25.32 17.28 -6.60
CA ASN A 20 26.73 17.19 -6.21
C ASN A 20 26.94 17.38 -4.70
N GLN A 21 26.24 18.32 -4.09
CA GLN A 21 26.33 18.55 -2.65
C GLN A 21 25.79 17.35 -1.85
N PHE A 22 24.73 16.72 -2.35
CA PHE A 22 24.17 15.53 -1.74
C PHE A 22 25.12 14.33 -1.84
N GLU A 23 25.71 14.08 -3.01
CA GLU A 23 26.72 13.03 -3.19
C GLU A 23 27.94 13.24 -2.27
N ARG A 24 28.42 14.48 -2.14
CA ARG A 24 29.53 14.82 -1.25
C ARG A 24 29.18 14.60 0.22
N PHE A 25 27.95 14.91 0.61
CA PHE A 25 27.45 14.63 1.96
C PHE A 25 27.33 13.13 2.22
N GLU A 26 26.78 12.35 1.29
CA GLU A 26 26.64 10.90 1.39
C GLU A 26 28.00 10.21 1.58
N LEU A 27 28.99 10.60 0.77
CA LEU A 27 30.37 10.11 0.92
C LEU A 27 30.96 10.48 2.29
N LEU A 28 30.67 11.67 2.82
CA LEU A 28 31.15 12.09 4.13
C LEU A 28 30.49 11.29 5.27
N SER A 29 29.19 11.03 5.20
CA SER A 29 28.52 10.16 6.18
C SER A 29 29.05 8.74 6.13
N ALA A 30 29.21 8.17 4.94
CA ALA A 30 29.80 6.83 4.77
C ALA A 30 31.25 6.78 5.25
N TYR A 31 32.02 7.87 5.11
CA TYR A 31 33.37 7.98 5.66
C TYR A 31 33.36 7.87 7.19
N MET A 32 32.43 8.58 7.84
CA MET A 32 32.30 8.58 9.31
C MET A 32 31.89 7.22 9.86
N ASP A 33 31.01 6.50 9.16
CA ASP A 33 30.58 5.16 9.56
C ASP A 33 31.57 4.06 9.12
N GLY A 34 32.55 4.41 8.29
CA GLY A 34 33.63 3.52 7.85
C GLY A 34 33.26 2.62 6.67
N GLU A 35 32.12 2.85 6.03
CA GLU A 35 31.56 2.04 4.94
C GLU A 35 32.19 2.32 3.56
N LEU A 36 33.07 3.32 3.45
CA LEU A 36 33.76 3.62 2.19
C LEU A 36 34.84 2.60 1.80
N THR A 37 35.01 2.44 0.48
CA THR A 37 36.15 1.71 -0.07
C THR A 37 37.46 2.48 0.13
N ALA A 38 38.60 1.79 -0.04
CA ALA A 38 39.92 2.40 0.15
C ALA A 38 40.23 3.55 -0.83
N GLN A 39 39.62 3.54 -2.02
CA GLN A 39 39.81 4.59 -3.03
C GLN A 39 39.00 5.84 -2.66
N GLU A 40 37.72 5.67 -2.35
CA GLU A 40 36.83 6.77 -1.94
C GLU A 40 37.31 7.42 -0.64
N ARG A 41 37.83 6.62 0.31
CA ARG A 41 38.40 7.13 1.55
C ARG A 41 39.55 8.13 1.30
N LYS A 42 40.42 7.86 0.32
CA LYS A 42 41.51 8.77 -0.06
C LYS A 42 40.96 10.06 -0.69
N GLN A 43 39.94 9.94 -1.52
CA GLN A 43 39.28 11.09 -2.16
C GLN A 43 38.62 11.99 -1.11
N VAL A 44 37.87 11.42 -0.17
CA VAL A 44 37.25 12.17 0.94
C VAL A 44 38.32 12.80 1.83
N GLN A 45 39.40 12.07 2.14
CA GLN A 45 40.52 12.63 2.91
C GLN A 45 41.15 13.84 2.20
N GLN A 46 41.38 13.74 0.89
CA GLN A 46 41.90 14.86 0.11
C GLN A 46 40.95 16.08 0.16
N TRP A 47 39.64 15.88 0.12
CA TRP A 47 38.68 16.98 0.29
C TRP A 47 38.71 17.56 1.70
N LEU A 48 38.82 16.73 2.74
CA LEU A 48 38.94 17.22 4.13
C LEU A 48 40.19 18.07 4.38
N ASP A 49 41.26 17.81 3.63
CA ASP A 49 42.53 18.54 3.75
C ASP A 49 42.55 19.84 2.93
N ASN A 50 41.87 19.87 1.78
CA ASN A 50 41.93 20.99 0.83
C ASN A 50 40.70 21.91 0.83
N ASP A 51 39.56 21.43 1.32
CA ASP A 51 38.29 22.18 1.32
C ASP A 51 37.85 22.53 2.76
N PRO A 52 37.96 23.82 3.15
CA PRO A 52 37.58 24.25 4.48
C PRO A 52 36.07 24.16 4.75
N GLU A 53 35.21 24.30 3.74
CA GLU A 53 33.75 24.17 3.91
C GLU A 53 33.37 22.71 4.16
N PHE A 54 33.97 21.79 3.41
CA PHE A 54 33.80 20.35 3.61
C PHE A 54 34.29 19.89 4.98
N HIS A 55 35.40 20.47 5.46
CA HIS A 55 35.90 20.23 6.81
C HIS A 55 34.98 20.77 7.91
N GLN A 56 34.29 21.90 7.67
CA GLN A 56 33.28 22.42 8.60
C GLN A 56 32.07 21.49 8.70
N LEU A 57 31.59 20.98 7.57
CA LEU A 57 30.51 19.99 7.54
C LEU A 57 30.86 18.73 8.36
N TYR A 58 32.09 18.23 8.21
CA TYR A 58 32.61 17.13 9.02
C TYR A 58 32.57 17.44 10.53
N LYS A 59 33.00 18.65 10.93
CA LYS A 59 32.94 19.07 12.34
C LYS A 59 31.50 19.17 12.87
N GLN A 60 30.55 19.60 12.04
CA GLN A 60 29.14 19.67 12.41
C GLN A 60 28.56 18.28 12.66
N LEU A 61 28.80 17.34 11.75
CA LEU A 61 28.38 15.94 11.91
C LEU A 61 29.00 15.32 13.17
N LEU A 62 30.29 15.54 13.40
CA LEU A 62 30.99 15.05 14.60
C LEU A 62 30.42 15.66 15.90
N ARG A 63 29.98 16.92 15.87
CA ARG A 63 29.31 17.56 17.00
C ARG A 63 27.99 16.85 17.29
N VAL A 64 27.15 16.64 16.27
CA VAL A 64 25.86 15.94 16.42
C VAL A 64 26.08 14.56 17.01
N GLN A 65 27.03 13.77 16.49
CA GLN A 65 27.31 12.42 16.99
C GLN A 65 27.76 12.39 18.46
N ARG A 66 28.52 13.40 18.89
CA ARG A 66 28.94 13.53 20.29
C ARG A 66 27.76 13.90 21.18
N GLU A 67 26.98 14.89 20.74
CA GLU A 67 25.82 15.37 21.49
C GLU A 67 24.76 14.27 21.65
N THR A 68 24.50 13.47 20.62
CA THR A 68 23.57 12.33 20.68
C THR A 68 24.02 11.24 21.65
N THR A 69 25.32 10.95 21.71
CA THR A 69 25.88 10.00 22.68
C THR A 69 25.69 10.48 24.13
N THR A 70 25.67 11.79 24.35
CA THR A 70 25.50 12.38 25.68
C THR A 70 24.05 12.59 26.10
N ILE A 71 23.07 12.26 25.25
CA ILE A 71 21.65 12.37 25.62
C ILE A 71 21.37 11.34 26.71
N PRO A 72 21.06 11.75 27.95
CA PRO A 72 20.72 10.82 29.00
C PRO A 72 19.44 10.09 28.60
N ILE A 73 19.49 8.77 28.61
CA ILE A 73 18.30 7.94 28.40
C ILE A 73 17.37 8.25 29.59
N PRO A 74 16.13 8.72 29.36
CA PRO A 74 15.20 8.93 30.44
C PRO A 74 14.97 7.59 31.17
N GLU A 75 15.29 7.55 32.45
CA GLU A 75 14.96 6.43 33.32
C GLU A 75 13.44 6.24 33.26
N SER A 76 13.03 5.17 32.58
CA SER A 76 11.63 4.87 32.37
C SER A 76 11.08 4.30 33.67
N SER A 77 10.22 5.06 34.35
CA SER A 77 9.56 4.60 35.58
C SER A 77 8.49 3.53 35.33
N VAL A 78 8.22 3.21 34.06
CA VAL A 78 7.16 2.30 33.61
C VAL A 78 7.79 0.99 33.16
N SER A 79 7.23 -0.14 33.60
CA SER A 79 7.68 -1.46 33.19
C SER A 79 7.46 -1.67 31.68
N VAL A 80 8.34 -2.45 31.04
CA VAL A 80 8.23 -2.76 29.60
C VAL A 80 6.89 -3.42 29.27
N ASP A 81 6.37 -4.23 30.20
CA ASP A 81 5.08 -4.91 30.05
C ASP A 81 3.91 -3.91 30.06
N ASP A 82 3.91 -2.95 30.98
CA ASP A 82 2.86 -1.92 31.07
C ASP A 82 2.87 -0.99 29.84
N LEU A 83 4.06 -0.63 29.34
CA LEU A 83 4.20 0.17 28.11
C LEU A 83 3.68 -0.60 26.90
N SER A 84 4.05 -1.87 26.77
CA SER A 84 3.61 -2.72 25.66
C SER A 84 2.09 -2.86 25.66
N GLN A 85 1.50 -3.17 26.82
CA GLN A 85 0.05 -3.25 26.97
C GLN A 85 -0.63 -1.93 26.63
N GLY A 86 -0.11 -0.79 27.09
CA GLY A 86 -0.67 0.53 26.78
C GLY A 86 -0.66 0.89 25.30
N VAL A 87 0.40 0.51 24.56
CA VAL A 87 0.48 0.70 23.11
C VAL A 87 -0.52 -0.21 22.39
N PHE A 88 -0.56 -1.50 22.74
CA PHE A 88 -1.49 -2.44 22.12
C PHE A 88 -2.95 -2.09 22.42
N ASP A 89 -3.26 -1.65 23.63
CA ASP A 89 -4.61 -1.18 24.01
C ASP A 89 -5.01 0.06 23.21
N THR A 90 -4.06 0.97 22.95
CA THR A 90 -4.33 2.17 22.15
C THR A 90 -4.65 1.79 20.70
N ILE A 91 -3.91 0.85 20.13
CA ILE A 91 -4.13 0.34 18.76
C ILE A 91 -5.48 -0.40 18.68
N ASP A 92 -5.74 -1.33 19.61
CA ASP A 92 -6.98 -2.11 19.62
C ASP A 92 -8.20 -1.20 19.80
N ARG A 93 -8.11 -0.16 20.63
CA ARG A 93 -9.18 0.83 20.80
C ARG A 93 -9.47 1.61 19.51
N GLN A 94 -8.44 1.91 18.72
CA GLN A 94 -8.61 2.58 17.43
C GLN A 94 -9.28 1.67 16.40
N ASP A 95 -8.88 0.41 16.35
CA ASP A 95 -9.45 -0.56 15.42
C ASP A 95 -10.88 -0.94 15.77
N ARG A 96 -11.21 -1.07 17.06
CA ARG A 96 -12.59 -1.27 17.53
C ARG A 96 -13.51 -0.12 17.08
N ARG A 97 -13.04 1.12 17.13
CA ARG A 97 -13.81 2.29 16.66
C ARG A 97 -14.05 2.24 15.14
N LYS A 98 -13.02 1.92 14.35
CA LYS A 98 -13.15 1.78 12.89
C LYS A 98 -14.09 0.63 12.52
N ARG A 99 -13.95 -0.52 13.17
CA ARG A 99 -14.83 -1.69 12.98
C ARG A 99 -16.28 -1.37 13.37
N GLY A 100 -16.49 -0.62 14.45
CA GLY A 100 -17.82 -0.15 14.85
C GLY A 100 -18.48 0.76 13.80
N LEU A 101 -17.72 1.68 13.20
CA LEU A 101 -18.21 2.55 12.12
C LEU A 101 -18.51 1.77 10.83
N ILE A 102 -17.69 0.77 10.49
CA ILE A 102 -17.95 -0.09 9.32
C ILE A 102 -19.18 -0.98 9.58
N ALA A 103 -19.30 -1.55 10.77
CA ALA A 103 -20.43 -2.39 11.14
C ALA A 103 -21.75 -1.59 11.16
N SER A 104 -21.75 -0.33 11.63
CA SER A 104 -22.93 0.53 11.58
C SER A 104 -23.31 0.89 10.14
N GLY A 105 -22.34 1.14 9.26
CA GLY A 105 -22.57 1.36 7.83
C GLY A 105 -23.19 0.15 7.12
N ILE A 106 -22.68 -1.06 7.37
CA ILE A 106 -23.22 -2.31 6.81
C ILE A 106 -24.64 -2.57 7.32
N GLY A 107 -24.90 -2.36 8.62
CA GLY A 107 -26.23 -2.54 9.20
C GLY A 107 -27.30 -1.65 8.55
N ILE A 108 -26.99 -0.37 8.34
CA ILE A 108 -27.93 0.58 7.70
C ILE A 108 -28.20 0.19 6.23
N ALA A 109 -27.16 -0.15 5.47
CA ALA A 109 -27.30 -0.57 4.08
C ALA A 109 -28.12 -1.86 3.94
N ALA A 110 -27.91 -2.85 4.82
CA ALA A 110 -28.67 -4.10 4.83
C ALA A 110 -30.17 -3.87 5.13
N VAL A 111 -30.51 -2.93 6.02
CA VAL A 111 -31.91 -2.58 6.30
C VAL A 111 -32.58 -1.92 5.09
N ILE A 112 -31.90 -1.03 4.38
CA ILE A 112 -32.45 -0.36 3.18
C ILE A 112 -32.64 -1.37 2.03
N VAL A 113 -31.63 -2.18 1.73
CA VAL A 113 -31.73 -3.21 0.68
C VAL A 113 -32.77 -4.27 1.04
N GLY A 114 -32.79 -4.72 2.30
CA GLY A 114 -33.77 -5.69 2.78
C GLY A 114 -35.22 -5.17 2.73
N SER A 115 -35.45 -3.90 3.03
CA SER A 115 -36.79 -3.30 2.95
C SER A 115 -37.27 -3.11 1.51
N ILE A 116 -36.39 -2.73 0.57
CA ILE A 116 -36.71 -2.66 -0.86
C ILE A 116 -36.97 -4.07 -1.42
N ALA A 117 -36.14 -5.06 -1.08
CA ALA A 117 -36.32 -6.43 -1.52
C ALA A 117 -37.61 -7.05 -0.96
N HIS A 118 -37.96 -6.78 0.30
CA HIS A 118 -39.19 -7.27 0.91
C HIS A 118 -40.44 -6.65 0.26
N VAL A 119 -40.41 -5.37 -0.10
CA VAL A 119 -41.50 -4.71 -0.84
C VAL A 119 -41.59 -5.24 -2.28
N SER A 120 -40.46 -5.47 -2.95
CA SER A 120 -40.45 -6.01 -4.31
C SER A 120 -40.81 -7.50 -4.42
N LEU A 121 -40.70 -8.26 -3.32
CA LEU A 121 -41.05 -9.69 -3.28
C LEU A 121 -42.57 -9.93 -3.18
N GLN A 122 -43.35 -8.92 -2.78
CA GLN A 122 -44.81 -9.02 -2.68
C GLN A 122 -45.52 -9.01 -4.03
N ASP A 123 -44.89 -8.47 -5.09
CA ASP A 123 -45.48 -8.34 -6.43
C ASP A 123 -45.05 -9.43 -7.44
N GLY A 124 -44.51 -10.56 -6.96
CA GLY A 124 -44.48 -11.81 -7.73
C GLY A 124 -43.12 -12.16 -8.35
N LEU A 125 -42.32 -12.90 -7.57
CA LEU A 125 -41.11 -13.59 -8.02
C LEU A 125 -41.38 -15.07 -8.33
N PHE A 126 -42.42 -15.34 -9.13
CA PHE A 126 -42.63 -16.66 -9.72
C PHE A 126 -42.53 -16.56 -11.25
N PRO A 127 -41.69 -17.36 -11.91
CA PRO A 127 -41.63 -17.36 -13.37
C PRO A 127 -42.99 -17.80 -13.91
N ARG A 128 -43.66 -16.91 -14.64
CA ARG A 128 -44.96 -17.17 -15.25
C ARG A 128 -44.72 -17.94 -16.55
N TYR A 129 -44.73 -19.26 -16.47
CA TYR A 129 -44.61 -20.13 -17.65
C TYR A 129 -45.77 -19.90 -18.61
N ALA A 130 -45.46 -19.73 -19.89
CA ALA A 130 -46.46 -19.66 -20.96
C ALA A 130 -47.17 -21.02 -21.06
N ARG A 131 -48.47 -21.03 -20.72
CA ARG A 131 -49.33 -22.20 -20.87
C ARG A 131 -49.71 -22.33 -22.34
N THR A 132 -49.08 -23.25 -23.04
CA THR A 132 -49.57 -23.72 -24.34
C THR A 132 -50.69 -24.73 -24.07
N ASN A 133 -51.91 -24.44 -24.53
CA ASN A 133 -52.99 -25.42 -24.57
C ASN A 133 -52.71 -26.37 -25.75
N GLY A 134 -51.83 -27.34 -25.51
CA GLY A 134 -51.52 -28.43 -26.43
C GLY A 134 -51.91 -29.73 -25.76
N GLU A 135 -52.81 -30.46 -26.41
CA GLU A 135 -53.37 -31.72 -25.94
C GLU A 135 -52.28 -32.70 -25.52
N SER A 136 -52.56 -33.44 -24.45
CA SER A 136 -51.64 -34.38 -23.81
C SER A 136 -51.41 -35.60 -24.68
N GLU A 137 -50.57 -35.49 -25.71
CA GLU A 137 -50.05 -36.66 -26.40
C GLU A 137 -48.85 -37.20 -25.61
N ALA A 138 -48.99 -38.41 -25.10
CA ALA A 138 -48.03 -39.07 -24.22
C ALA A 138 -46.66 -39.17 -24.90
N LEU A 139 -45.71 -38.35 -24.47
CA LEU A 139 -44.32 -38.40 -24.94
C LEU A 139 -43.65 -39.69 -24.43
N THR A 140 -43.75 -40.77 -25.19
CA THR A 140 -43.04 -42.03 -24.94
C THR A 140 -41.56 -41.86 -25.27
N ILE A 141 -40.74 -41.69 -24.23
CA ILE A 141 -39.28 -41.59 -24.35
C ILE A 141 -38.71 -43.01 -24.53
N ALA A 142 -38.23 -43.34 -25.72
CA ALA A 142 -37.53 -44.60 -26.00
C ALA A 142 -36.06 -44.49 -25.55
N LEU A 143 -35.77 -44.97 -24.34
CA LEU A 143 -34.48 -44.81 -23.65
C LEU A 143 -33.35 -45.77 -24.12
N ASN A 144 -33.55 -46.56 -25.18
CA ASN A 144 -32.61 -47.63 -25.51
C ASN A 144 -32.36 -47.81 -27.01
N ARG A 145 -31.69 -46.83 -27.63
CA ARG A 145 -30.93 -47.06 -28.86
C ARG A 145 -29.67 -46.19 -28.86
N PRO A 146 -28.45 -46.74 -28.98
CA PRO A 146 -27.25 -45.93 -29.06
C PRO A 146 -27.24 -45.16 -30.38
N VAL A 147 -26.85 -43.88 -30.32
CA VAL A 147 -26.91 -42.93 -31.45
C VAL A 147 -25.75 -43.08 -32.46
N VAL A 148 -24.83 -44.04 -32.24
CA VAL A 148 -23.67 -44.28 -33.13
C VAL A 148 -23.39 -45.78 -33.25
N GLU A 149 -23.37 -46.29 -34.48
CA GLU A 149 -22.93 -47.64 -34.82
C GLU A 149 -21.39 -47.68 -34.91
N ILE A 150 -20.74 -48.62 -34.21
CA ILE A 150 -19.29 -48.83 -34.30
C ILE A 150 -19.02 -49.73 -35.51
N PRO A 151 -18.23 -49.32 -36.52
CA PRO A 151 -17.94 -50.16 -37.68
C PRO A 151 -17.09 -51.38 -37.26
N PRO A 152 -17.47 -52.61 -37.63
CA PRO A 152 -16.74 -53.82 -37.27
C PRO A 152 -15.70 -54.17 -38.33
N ASN A 153 -14.57 -53.45 -38.35
CA ASN A 153 -13.36 -53.88 -39.06
C ASN A 153 -12.13 -53.06 -38.65
N LEU A 154 -11.52 -53.47 -37.53
CA LEU A 154 -10.07 -53.39 -37.36
C LEU A 154 -9.53 -54.82 -37.54
N ARG A 155 -9.41 -55.26 -38.80
CA ARG A 155 -8.42 -56.24 -39.27
C ARG A 155 -8.25 -56.14 -40.77
#